data_AF-A0A1Y1BBW5-F1
#
_entry.id   AF-A0A1Y1BBW5-F1
#
_cell.length_a   1.000
_cell.length_b   1.000
_cell.length_c   1.000
_cell.angle_alpha   90.00
_cell.angle_beta   90.00
_cell.angle_gamma   90.00
#
_symmetry.space_group_name_H-M   'P 1'
#
loop_
_entity.id
_entity.type
_entity.pdbx_description
1 polymer ?
#
loop_
_entity_poly.entity_id
_entity_poly.type
_entity_poly.pdbx_seq_one_letter_code
_entity_poly.pdbx_strand_id
1 'polypeptide(L)'
;MQWWSVTVPLLVAGSVIDALAGLPAAKRVETFVDLAGWAFAIVMIWMLVAVSVRRWHDIGRSGWWTLVHAIPVVGAFIAVAMNGFVRGDDARNRFDPPVTEASNNDASLRGYR
;
A
#
# COMPACT_ATOMS: atom_id res chain seq x y z
N MET A 1 6.16 -4.19 -4.28
CA MET A 1 5.85 -4.47 -2.85
C MET A 1 4.39 -4.88 -2.78
N GLN A 2 4.08 -5.97 -2.08
CA GLN A 2 2.69 -6.41 -1.93
C GLN A 2 2.00 -5.52 -0.90
N TRP A 3 0.88 -4.89 -1.24
CA TRP A 3 0.19 -3.94 -0.35
C TRP A 3 -0.15 -4.55 1.02
N TRP A 4 -0.53 -5.84 1.03
CA TRP A 4 -0.82 -6.63 2.23
C TRP A 4 0.34 -6.72 3.23
N SER A 5 1.60 -6.73 2.77
CA SER A 5 2.76 -6.88 3.66
C SER A 5 3.00 -5.66 4.53
N VAL A 6 2.33 -4.53 4.24
CA VAL A 6 2.44 -3.29 5.01
C VAL A 6 1.15 -3.01 5.76
N THR A 7 -0.01 -3.17 5.10
CA THR A 7 -1.30 -2.81 5.72
C THR A 7 -1.74 -3.77 6.81
N VAL A 8 -1.50 -5.08 6.66
CA VAL A 8 -1.88 -6.06 7.70
C VAL A 8 -1.05 -5.86 8.98
N PRO A 9 0.30 -5.76 8.93
CA PRO A 9 1.08 -5.47 10.14
C PRO A 9 0.71 -4.15 10.81
N LEU A 10 0.41 -3.10 10.03
CA LEU A 10 -0.06 -1.81 10.54
C LEU A 10 -1.37 -1.95 11.32
N LEU A 11 -2.35 -2.69 10.79
CA LEU A 11 -3.63 -2.93 11.45
C LEU A 11 -3.45 -3.75 12.73
N VAL A 12 -2.65 -4.81 12.68
CA VAL A 12 -2.34 -5.64 13.85
C VAL A 12 -1.67 -4.82 14.94
N ALA A 13 -0.67 -4.00 14.60
CA ALA A 13 0.02 -3.15 15.56
C ALA A 13 -0.95 -2.17 16.24
N GLY A 14 -1.86 -1.55 15.48
CA GLY A 14 -2.91 -0.69 16.03
C GLY A 14 -3.83 -1.42 17.00
N SER A 15 -4.34 -2.60 16.63
CA SER A 15 -5.21 -3.41 17.49
C SER A 15 -4.51 -3.90 18.77
N VAL A 16 -3.22 -4.24 18.67
CA VAL A 16 -2.43 -4.63 19.84
C VAL A 16 -2.26 -3.45 20.81
N ILE A 17 -1.97 -2.25 20.31
CA ILE A 17 -1.81 -1.07 21.16
C ILE A 17 -3.13 -0.70 21.84
N ASP A 18 -4.25 -0.76 21.13
CA ASP A 18 -5.58 -0.51 21.70
C ASP A 18 -5.91 -1.52 22.82
N ALA A 19 -5.64 -2.80 22.59
CA ALA A 19 -5.80 -3.84 23.61
C ALA A 19 -4.90 -3.61 24.85
N LEU A 20 -3.66 -3.16 24.64
CA LEU A 20 -2.73 -2.84 25.72
C LEU A 20 -3.17 -1.60 26.52
N ALA A 21 -3.74 -0.59 25.85
CA ALA A 21 -4.28 0.60 26.51
C ALA A 21 -5.47 0.27 27.43
N GLY A 22 -6.23 -0.80 27.13
CA GLY A 22 -7.34 -1.28 27.96
C GLY A 22 -6.94 -1.95 29.28
N LEU A 23 -5.65 -2.27 29.49
CA LEU A 23 -5.19 -2.99 30.67
C LEU A 23 -5.33 -2.15 31.96
N PRO A 24 -5.66 -2.77 33.12
CA PRO A 24 -5.81 -2.05 34.39
C PRO A 24 -4.56 -1.27 34.82
N ALA A 25 -3.38 -1.74 34.41
CA ALA A 25 -2.11 -1.05 34.66
C ALA A 25 -1.98 0.24 33.83
N ALA A 26 -2.43 0.22 32.57
CA ALA A 26 -2.37 1.36 31.66
C ALA A 26 -3.34 2.48 32.08
N LYS A 27 -4.51 2.14 32.62
CA LYS A 27 -5.50 3.10 33.13
C LYS A 27 -4.98 4.03 34.23
N ARG A 28 -3.91 3.65 34.95
CA ARG A 28 -3.29 4.50 35.98
C ARG A 28 -2.54 5.69 35.39
N VAL A 29 -2.16 5.61 34.11
CA VAL A 29 -1.40 6.61 33.36
C VAL A 29 -2.11 6.95 32.04
N GLU A 30 -3.44 6.84 32.03
CA GLU A 30 -4.30 6.93 30.84
C GLU A 30 -3.99 8.15 29.97
N THR A 31 -3.85 9.34 30.56
CA THR A 31 -3.53 10.55 29.79
C THR A 31 -2.21 10.44 29.00
N PHE A 32 -1.18 9.83 29.58
CA PHE A 32 0.09 9.63 28.88
C PHE A 32 -0.03 8.55 27.80
N VAL A 33 -0.76 7.47 28.09
CA VAL A 33 -1.03 6.38 27.15
C VAL A 33 -1.81 6.87 25.95
N ASP A 34 -2.83 7.70 26.17
CA ASP A 34 -3.65 8.29 25.12
C ASP A 34 -2.84 9.21 24.22
N LEU A 35 -2.04 10.12 24.79
CA LEU A 35 -1.17 11.01 24.02
C LEU A 35 -0.16 10.22 23.16
N ALA A 36 0.45 9.20 23.74
CA ALA A 36 1.36 8.31 23.00
C ALA A 36 0.63 7.52 21.91
N GLY A 37 -0.58 7.03 22.21
CA GLY A 37 -1.46 6.33 21.27
C GLY A 37 -1.85 7.20 20.09
N TRP A 38 -2.23 8.47 20.32
CA TRP A 38 -2.54 9.43 19.26
C TRP A 38 -1.33 9.76 18.39
N ALA A 39 -0.16 9.99 18.99
CA ALA A 39 1.07 10.23 18.25
C ALA A 39 1.42 9.04 17.35
N PHE A 40 1.33 7.83 17.89
CA PHE A 40 1.53 6.60 17.12
C PHE A 40 0.50 6.46 15.98
N ALA A 41 -0.78 6.68 16.26
CA ALA A 41 -1.85 6.58 15.28
C ALA A 41 -1.63 7.52 14.09
N ILE A 42 -1.18 8.76 14.33
CA ILE A 42 -0.86 9.73 13.27
C ILE A 42 0.23 9.18 12.34
N VAL A 43 1.31 8.63 12.91
CA VAL A 43 2.42 8.05 12.12
C VAL A 43 1.94 6.85 11.30
N MET A 44 1.12 5.98 11.89
CA MET A 44 0.55 4.82 11.20
C MET A 44 -0.40 5.21 10.07
N ILE A 45 -1.29 6.18 10.30
CA ILE A 45 -2.20 6.69 9.29
C ILE A 45 -1.41 7.31 8.13
N TRP A 46 -0.36 8.09 8.44
CA TRP A 46 0.52 8.64 7.41
C TRP A 46 1.16 7.54 6.54
N MET A 47 1.74 6.51 7.17
CA MET A 47 2.32 5.37 6.45
C MET A 47 1.29 4.64 5.58
N LEU A 48 0.08 4.40 6.10
CA LEU A 48 -1.00 3.75 5.38
C LEU A 48 -1.43 4.56 4.16
N VAL A 49 -1.58 5.88 4.31
CA VAL A 49 -1.95 6.79 3.23
C VAL A 49 -0.86 6.83 2.17
N ALA A 50 0.41 7.00 2.55
CA ALA A 50 1.52 7.08 1.61
C ALA A 50 1.64 5.81 0.74
N VAL A 51 1.55 4.63 1.36
CA VAL A 51 1.61 3.34 0.66
C VAL A 51 0.39 3.13 -0.24
N SER A 52 -0.80 3.51 0.23
CA SER A 52 -2.03 3.38 -0.54
C SER A 52 -2.05 4.31 -1.74
N VAL A 53 -1.66 5.58 -1.59
CA VAL A 53 -1.56 6.55 -2.69
C VAL A 53 -0.61 6.02 -3.77
N ARG A 54 0.56 5.52 -3.37
CA ARG A 54 1.50 4.90 -4.31
C ARG A 54 0.86 3.73 -5.04
N ARG A 55 0.16 2.83 -4.34
CA ARG A 55 -0.48 1.67 -4.96
C ARG A 55 -1.58 2.07 -5.93
N TRP A 56 -2.40 3.06 -5.60
CA TRP A 56 -3.42 3.60 -6.48
C TRP A 56 -2.79 4.16 -7.77
N HIS A 57 -1.67 4.87 -7.66
CA HIS A 57 -0.92 5.34 -8.82
C HIS A 57 -0.32 4.18 -9.64
N ASP A 58 0.20 3.14 -8.98
CA ASP A 58 0.74 1.95 -9.64
C ASP A 58 -0.32 1.17 -10.45
N ILE A 59 -1.62 1.34 -10.17
CA ILE A 59 -2.73 0.74 -10.94
C ILE A 59 -3.43 1.75 -11.87
N GLY A 60 -2.79 2.89 -12.15
CA GLY A 60 -3.30 3.91 -13.08
C GLY A 60 -4.49 4.72 -12.56
N ARG A 61 -4.74 4.73 -11.24
CA ARG A 61 -5.82 5.50 -10.59
C ARG A 61 -5.25 6.69 -9.83
N SER A 62 -6.08 7.70 -9.58
CA SER A 62 -5.68 8.87 -8.78
C SER A 62 -5.49 8.49 -7.30
N GLY A 63 -4.53 9.12 -6.62
CA GLY A 63 -4.28 8.90 -5.19
C GLY A 63 -5.47 9.22 -4.28
N TRP A 64 -6.45 10.00 -4.77
CA TRP A 64 -7.72 10.30 -4.11
C TRP A 64 -8.55 9.06 -3.78
N TRP A 65 -8.36 7.95 -4.50
CA TRP A 65 -8.97 6.67 -4.16
C TRP A 65 -8.53 6.15 -2.78
N THR A 66 -7.47 6.69 -2.19
CA THR A 66 -7.11 6.41 -0.79
C THR A 66 -8.21 6.81 0.19
N LEU A 67 -9.03 7.82 -0.12
CA LEU A 67 -10.17 8.25 0.71
C LEU A 67 -11.22 7.16 0.91
N VAL A 68 -11.22 6.11 0.07
CA VAL A 68 -12.07 4.94 0.26
C VAL A 68 -11.81 4.28 1.62
N HIS A 69 -10.59 4.36 2.18
CA HIS A 69 -10.30 3.86 3.53
C HIS A 69 -11.08 4.59 4.64
N ALA A 70 -11.60 5.79 4.39
CA ALA A 70 -12.40 6.53 5.35
C ALA A 70 -13.85 6.00 5.45
N ILE A 71 -14.29 5.15 4.51
CA ILE A 71 -15.61 4.52 4.54
C ILE A 71 -15.50 3.19 5.31
N PRO A 72 -16.10 3.07 6.50
CA PRO A 72 -16.05 1.83 7.27
C PRO A 72 -16.69 0.68 6.48
N VAL A 73 -16.12 -0.52 6.63
CA VAL A 73 -16.61 -1.77 6.01
C VAL A 73 -16.50 -1.78 4.48
N VAL A 74 -17.33 -1.01 3.77
CA VAL A 74 -17.37 -0.98 2.30
C VAL A 74 -16.03 -0.53 1.73
N GLY A 75 -15.44 0.52 2.31
CA GLY A 75 -14.16 1.03 1.87
C GLY A 75 -13.02 0.04 2.05
N ALA A 76 -13.03 -0.71 3.17
CA ALA A 76 -12.07 -1.76 3.42
C ALA A 76 -12.14 -2.87 2.36
N PHE A 77 -13.35 -3.30 1.97
CA PHE A 77 -13.52 -4.31 0.93
C PHE A 77 -13.02 -3.82 -0.44
N ILE A 78 -13.32 -2.58 -0.83
CA ILE A 78 -12.84 -2.01 -2.10
C ILE A 78 -11.31 -1.88 -2.08
N ALA A 79 -10.73 -1.39 -0.98
CA ALA A 79 -9.28 -1.26 -0.83
C ALA A 79 -8.58 -2.61 -0.92
N VAL A 80 -9.11 -3.64 -0.25
CA VAL A 80 -8.63 -5.02 -0.33
C VAL A 80 -8.75 -5.57 -1.75
N ALA A 81 -9.90 -5.39 -2.41
CA ALA A 81 -10.13 -5.87 -3.76
C ALA A 81 -9.13 -5.26 -4.76
N MET A 82 -8.98 -3.94 -4.73
CA MET A 82 -8.18 -3.20 -5.72
C MET A 82 -6.69 -3.19 -5.40
N ASN A 83 -6.29 -2.90 -4.17
CA ASN A 83 -4.87 -2.87 -3.82
C ASN A 83 -4.28 -4.25 -3.61
N GLY A 84 -5.12 -5.23 -3.23
CA GLY A 84 -4.71 -6.56 -2.85
C GLY A 84 -4.67 -7.60 -3.96
N PHE A 85 -5.58 -7.53 -4.94
CA PHE A 85 -5.69 -8.56 -5.98
C PHE A 85 -5.41 -8.04 -7.40
N VAL A 86 -5.53 -6.74 -7.65
CA VAL A 86 -5.22 -6.17 -8.97
C VAL A 86 -3.71 -6.04 -9.09
N ARG A 87 -3.14 -6.56 -10.18
CA ARG A 87 -1.72 -6.38 -10.52
C ARG A 87 -1.46 -4.92 -10.88
N GLY A 88 -0.26 -4.42 -10.57
CA GLY A 88 0.15 -3.08 -11.06
C GLY A 88 0.08 -3.04 -12.58
N ASP A 89 -0.13 -1.86 -13.15
CA ASP A 89 -0.12 -1.71 -14.60
C ASP A 89 1.24 -2.16 -15.14
N ASP A 90 1.23 -3.12 -16.06
CA ASP A 90 2.43 -3.58 -16.79
C ASP A 90 2.76 -2.62 -17.96
N ALA A 91 2.07 -1.47 -18.04
CA ALA A 91 2.36 -0.41 -18.99
C ALA A 91 3.87 -0.15 -19.01
N ARG A 92 4.45 -0.33 -20.21
CA ARG A 92 5.86 -0.04 -20.49
C ARG A 92 6.20 1.29 -19.84
N ASN A 93 7.21 1.28 -18.97
CA ASN A 93 7.60 2.49 -18.29
C ASN A 93 8.02 3.48 -19.38
N ARG A 94 7.43 4.68 -19.36
CA ARG A 94 7.73 5.74 -20.33
C ARG A 94 9.22 6.09 -20.35
N PHE A 95 9.93 5.78 -19.27
CA PHE A 95 11.36 5.98 -19.09
C PHE A 95 12.21 4.75 -19.43
N ASP A 96 11.59 3.65 -19.90
CA ASP A 96 12.36 2.54 -20.45
C ASP A 96 13.13 3.04 -21.69
N PRO A 97 14.41 2.66 -21.85
CA PRO A 97 15.15 2.98 -23.05
C PRO A 97 14.35 2.51 -24.29
N PRO A 98 14.35 3.29 -25.38
CA PRO A 98 13.82 2.79 -26.64
C PRO A 98 14.48 1.45 -26.92
N VAL A 99 13.67 0.45 -27.25
CA VAL A 99 14.17 -0.87 -27.65
C VAL A 99 15.08 -0.60 -28.83
N THR A 100 16.39 -0.67 -28.61
CA THR A 100 17.34 -0.49 -29.70
C THR A 100 17.09 -1.69 -30.60
N GLU A 101 16.85 -1.47 -31.90
CA GLU A 101 16.58 -2.50 -32.90
C GLU A 101 17.70 -3.55 -33.09
N ALA A 102 18.64 -3.66 -32.15
CA ALA A 102 19.74 -4.59 -32.17
C ALA A 102 19.32 -6.06 -31.96
N SER A 103 18.06 -6.36 -31.60
CA SER A 103 17.55 -7.75 -31.59
C SER A 103 16.81 -8.16 -32.88
N ASN A 104 16.71 -7.28 -33.89
CA ASN A 104 16.09 -7.64 -35.17
C ASN A 104 17.04 -8.43 -36.09
N ASN A 105 18.31 -8.60 -35.70
CA ASN A 105 19.31 -9.31 -36.51
C ASN A 105 19.26 -10.83 -36.37
N ASP A 106 18.54 -11.38 -35.39
CA ASP A 106 18.48 -12.85 -35.20
C ASP A 106 17.34 -13.50 -36.00
N ALA A 107 16.36 -12.73 -36.47
CA ALA A 107 15.25 -13.23 -37.29
C ALA A 107 15.58 -13.24 -38.79
N SER A 108 16.41 -12.30 -39.27
CA SER A 108 16.86 -12.26 -40.67
C SER A 108 17.93 -13.29 -41.00
N LEU A 109 18.69 -13.76 -40.01
CA LEU A 109 19.76 -14.77 -40.19
C LEU A 109 19.28 -16.23 -40.19
N ARG A 110 17.99 -16.49 -39.92
CA ARG A 110 17.41 -17.85 -39.97
C ARG A 110 16.95 -18.30 -41.36
N GLY A 111 17.07 -17.44 -42.38
CA GLY A 111 16.65 -17.74 -43.77
C GLY A 111 17.75 -18.29 -44.69
N TYR A 112 18.94 -18.62 -44.18
CA TYR A 112 20.09 -19.01 -45.01
C TYR A 112 20.85 -20.24 -44.48
N ARG A 113 20.14 -21.29 -44.09
CA ARG A 113 20.71 -22.62 -43.84
C ARG A 113 19.83 -23.71 -44.42
#